data_AF-A0AAV8V3P7-F1
#
_entry.id   AF-A0AAV8V3P7-F1
#
_cell.length_a   1.000
_cell.length_b   1.000
_cell.length_c   1.000
_cell.angle_alpha   90.00
_cell.angle_beta   90.00
_cell.angle_gamma   90.00
#
_symmetry.space_group_name_H-M   'P 1'
#
loop_
_entity.id
_entity.type
_entity.pdbx_description
1 polymer ?
#
loop_
_entity_poly.entity_id
_entity_poly.type
_entity_poly.pdbx_seq_one_letter_code
_entity_poly.pdbx_strand_id
1 'polypeptide(L)'
;MAWKGESDGRMRSEGVIGFVSGAGKSFLGTASRVVRSRSRGRGLSCSLSEPFVRSGSAFDYPRIVTLSTSVNDWVVQRGLPSERPDILGLCTWFVVLYFGFSDKIRLGTALRKMMAESLEQANVGKDVAEGIATAFHTFPFIFGALFIDSVLRGGLGPGFAASGGISLSLWAMIFELGRPRERSEEELEEERQAFQAFCEFAEKSLDRRGRCHYVEVATEFRRQYPKYRDPRVLNDQVLKRFVASWAPAARRTKAGYYKDLSVKTDSIRDVF
;
A
#
# COMPACT_ATOMS: atom_id res chain seq x y z
N MET A 1 21.31 14.16 38.82
CA MET A 1 20.75 15.51 38.57
C MET A 1 19.45 15.34 37.82
N ALA A 2 18.34 15.66 38.48
CA ALA A 2 16.98 15.49 38.01
C ALA A 2 16.48 16.81 37.42
N TRP A 3 15.70 16.75 36.34
CA TRP A 3 14.89 17.87 35.85
C TRP A 3 13.44 17.41 35.66
N LYS A 4 12.59 17.90 36.57
CA LYS A 4 11.15 18.20 36.40
C LYS A 4 10.96 18.99 35.08
N GLY A 5 9.90 18.88 34.28
CA GLY A 5 8.51 18.61 34.60
C GLY A 5 7.73 19.91 34.45
N GLU A 6 7.03 20.13 33.33
CA GLU A 6 5.95 21.12 33.22
C GLU A 6 5.04 20.78 32.04
N SER A 7 3.82 20.38 32.38
CA SER A 7 2.67 20.20 31.50
C SER A 7 1.75 21.38 31.71
N ASP A 8 1.32 22.05 30.64
CA ASP A 8 0.21 22.99 30.74
C ASP A 8 -0.81 22.75 29.62
N GLY A 9 -2.06 22.62 30.05
CA GLY A 9 -3.22 22.35 29.24
C GLY A 9 -4.03 23.62 28.97
N ARG A 10 -4.74 23.65 27.84
CA ARG A 10 -5.89 24.54 27.69
C ARG A 10 -6.92 23.95 26.74
N MET A 11 -8.02 23.52 27.32
CA MET A 11 -9.33 23.43 26.68
C MET A 11 -9.97 24.82 26.59
N ARG A 12 -10.69 25.09 25.48
CA ARG A 12 -11.88 25.95 25.32
C ARG A 12 -12.49 25.57 23.97
N SER A 13 -13.61 24.85 23.87
CA SER A 13 -15.02 25.24 24.07
C SER A 13 -15.45 26.42 23.20
N GLU A 14 -16.14 26.16 22.07
CA GLU A 14 -17.28 26.96 21.59
C GLU A 14 -18.19 26.04 20.74
N GLY A 15 -19.44 25.90 21.16
CA GLY A 15 -20.53 25.51 20.26
C GLY A 15 -21.18 26.75 19.67
N VAL A 16 -22.07 26.56 18.70
CA VAL A 16 -23.45 27.08 18.67
C VAL A 16 -24.08 26.76 17.32
N ILE A 17 -25.30 26.26 17.42
CA ILE A 17 -26.25 25.88 16.38
C ILE A 17 -26.95 27.15 15.87
N GLY A 18 -27.14 27.27 14.55
CA GLY A 18 -27.96 28.31 13.93
C GLY A 18 -28.94 27.72 12.92
N PHE A 19 -30.22 27.68 13.31
CA PHE A 19 -31.39 27.37 12.49
C PHE A 19 -31.88 28.67 11.82
N VAL A 20 -32.18 28.68 10.52
CA VAL A 20 -33.00 29.74 9.90
C VAL A 20 -34.04 29.10 8.97
N SER A 21 -35.28 29.51 9.22
CA SER A 21 -36.54 29.16 8.58
C SER A 21 -36.93 30.19 7.51
N GLY A 22 -37.73 29.78 6.51
CA GLY A 22 -38.42 30.65 5.55
C GLY A 22 -38.83 29.84 4.32
N ALA A 23 -39.99 29.19 4.24
CA ALA A 23 -41.37 29.69 4.14
C ALA A 23 -41.70 30.39 2.80
N GLY A 24 -42.43 29.66 1.95
CA GLY A 24 -43.54 30.22 1.14
C GLY A 24 -43.31 30.42 -0.35
N LYS A 25 -43.97 29.62 -1.19
CA LYS A 25 -45.32 29.92 -1.75
C LYS A 25 -45.67 28.94 -2.89
N SER A 26 -46.86 28.38 -2.76
CA SER A 26 -47.63 27.60 -3.74
C SER A 26 -48.15 28.46 -4.90
N PHE A 27 -48.20 27.92 -6.12
CA PHE A 27 -49.18 28.32 -7.13
C PHE A 27 -49.55 27.16 -8.06
N LEU A 28 -50.86 27.05 -8.32
CA LEU A 28 -51.54 26.00 -9.07
C LEU A 28 -51.24 26.03 -10.57
N GLY A 29 -51.24 24.85 -11.21
CA GLY A 29 -51.28 24.69 -12.66
C GLY A 29 -51.83 23.31 -13.07
N THR A 30 -52.93 23.34 -13.79
CA THR A 30 -53.89 22.25 -14.02
C THR A 30 -53.52 21.32 -15.19
N ALA A 31 -53.84 20.04 -15.02
CA ALA A 31 -54.11 18.95 -15.98
C ALA A 31 -53.61 18.99 -17.45
N SER A 32 -52.95 17.91 -17.88
CA SER A 32 -53.40 17.14 -19.07
C SER A 32 -52.81 15.71 -19.17
N ARG A 33 -53.70 14.74 -18.96
CA ARG A 33 -53.97 13.49 -19.70
C ARG A 33 -52.95 12.78 -20.63
N VAL A 34 -52.84 11.45 -20.39
CA VAL A 34 -52.59 10.27 -21.28
C VAL A 34 -51.19 10.21 -21.95
N VAL A 35 -50.40 9.12 -21.97
CA VAL A 35 -50.65 7.78 -22.51
C VAL A 35 -49.64 6.77 -21.95
N ARG A 36 -50.12 5.54 -21.73
CA ARG A 36 -49.37 4.33 -21.35
C ARG A 36 -48.19 4.03 -22.29
N SER A 37 -47.08 3.58 -21.72
CA SER A 37 -46.25 2.55 -22.34
C SER A 37 -45.62 1.67 -21.26
N ARG A 38 -46.01 0.39 -21.26
CA ARG A 38 -45.43 -0.68 -20.43
C ARG A 38 -44.05 -1.02 -20.99
N SER A 39 -43.00 -0.79 -20.22
CA SER A 39 -41.77 -1.58 -20.32
C SER A 39 -41.47 -2.19 -18.95
N ARG A 40 -41.58 -3.52 -18.89
CA ARG A 40 -41.12 -4.33 -17.75
C ARG A 40 -39.60 -4.31 -17.75
N GLY A 41 -39.00 -3.30 -17.13
CA GLY A 41 -37.64 -3.36 -16.63
C GLY A 41 -37.70 -3.64 -15.13
N ARG A 42 -37.26 -4.83 -14.68
CA ARG A 42 -36.95 -5.04 -13.26
C ARG A 42 -35.67 -4.27 -12.95
N GLY A 43 -35.81 -2.96 -12.73
CA GLY A 43 -34.80 -2.15 -12.08
C GLY A 43 -34.89 -2.37 -10.57
N LEU A 44 -33.85 -2.94 -9.98
CA LEU A 44 -33.65 -2.91 -8.54
C LEU A 44 -33.38 -1.45 -8.16
N SER A 45 -34.43 -0.75 -7.73
CA SER A 45 -34.30 0.55 -7.08
C SER A 45 -34.08 0.29 -5.59
N CYS A 46 -32.81 0.25 -5.18
CA CYS A 46 -32.47 0.30 -3.77
C CYS A 46 -32.64 1.75 -3.29
N SER A 47 -33.81 2.04 -2.71
CA SER A 47 -34.07 3.31 -2.02
C SER A 47 -33.21 3.39 -0.76
N LEU A 48 -32.32 4.38 -0.65
CA LEU A 48 -31.49 4.67 0.53
C LEU A 48 -32.28 5.28 1.70
N SER A 49 -33.60 5.12 1.75
CA SER A 49 -34.45 5.77 2.76
C SER A 49 -35.30 4.80 3.59
N GLU A 50 -35.07 3.49 3.50
CA GLU A 50 -35.73 2.57 4.43
C GLU A 50 -35.04 2.58 5.81
N PRO A 51 -35.82 2.71 6.90
CA PRO A 51 -35.29 2.91 8.24
C PRO A 51 -34.65 1.61 8.75
N PHE A 52 -33.47 1.76 9.38
CA PHE A 52 -32.78 0.71 10.12
C PHE A 52 -33.78 -0.09 10.98
N VAL A 53 -33.87 -1.39 10.69
CA VAL A 53 -34.58 -2.36 11.52
C VAL A 53 -33.91 -2.36 12.91
N ARG A 54 -34.58 -1.78 13.90
CA ARG A 54 -34.28 -1.99 15.32
C ARG A 54 -34.64 -3.44 15.67
N SER A 55 -33.64 -4.31 15.78
CA SER A 55 -33.76 -5.64 16.38
C SER A 55 -33.00 -5.66 17.70
N GLY A 56 -33.65 -6.13 18.77
CA GLY A 56 -33.34 -5.87 20.16
C GLY A 56 -32.25 -6.72 20.80
N SER A 57 -31.08 -6.88 20.18
CA SER A 57 -29.90 -7.39 20.89
C SER A 57 -28.61 -6.75 20.39
N ALA A 58 -27.73 -6.36 21.30
CA ALA A 58 -26.43 -5.74 20.99
C ALA A 58 -25.44 -6.70 20.28
N PHE A 59 -25.87 -7.93 19.98
CA PHE A 59 -25.10 -8.98 19.32
C PHE A 59 -25.90 -9.67 18.19
N ASP A 60 -26.96 -9.05 17.68
CA ASP A 60 -27.52 -9.44 16.38
C ASP A 60 -26.54 -8.99 15.29
N TYR A 61 -25.56 -9.84 15.01
CA TYR A 61 -24.76 -9.70 13.79
C TYR A 61 -25.73 -9.68 12.60
N PRO A 62 -25.47 -8.88 11.55
CA PRO A 62 -26.18 -9.08 10.30
C PRO A 62 -26.03 -10.56 9.97
N ARG A 63 -27.16 -11.24 9.78
CA ARG A 63 -27.17 -12.61 9.28
C ARG A 63 -26.33 -12.56 8.03
N ILE A 64 -25.07 -12.99 8.12
CA ILE A 64 -24.25 -13.20 6.94
C ILE A 64 -25.07 -14.29 6.26
N VAL A 65 -25.85 -13.88 5.26
CA VAL A 65 -26.41 -14.81 4.30
C VAL A 65 -25.16 -15.38 3.68
N THR A 66 -24.68 -16.47 4.28
CA THR A 66 -23.69 -17.31 3.66
C THR A 66 -24.32 -17.59 2.30
N LEU A 67 -23.68 -17.10 1.25
CA LEU A 67 -24.01 -17.34 -0.15
C LEU A 67 -23.88 -18.84 -0.50
N SER A 68 -24.14 -19.74 0.47
CA SER A 68 -23.95 -21.18 0.40
C SER A 68 -24.91 -21.84 -0.58
N THR A 69 -26.07 -21.24 -0.85
CA THR A 69 -27.00 -21.68 -1.89
C THR A 69 -26.79 -20.96 -3.21
N SER A 70 -26.61 -19.63 -3.21
CA SER A 70 -26.61 -18.85 -4.46
C SER A 70 -25.31 -18.92 -5.27
N VAL A 71 -24.12 -19.04 -4.64
CA VAL A 71 -22.87 -19.17 -5.41
C VAL A 71 -22.75 -20.57 -6.00
N ASN A 72 -23.17 -21.59 -5.26
CA ASN A 72 -23.25 -22.96 -5.79
C ASN A 72 -24.22 -23.02 -6.99
N ASP A 73 -25.41 -22.43 -6.89
CA ASP A 73 -26.35 -22.41 -8.02
C ASP A 73 -25.82 -21.66 -9.24
N TRP A 74 -25.10 -20.54 -9.06
CA TRP A 74 -24.50 -19.77 -10.15
C TRP A 74 -23.34 -20.50 -10.84
N VAL A 75 -22.49 -21.20 -10.07
CA VAL A 75 -21.38 -22.01 -10.59
C VAL A 75 -21.88 -23.26 -11.31
N VAL A 76 -22.87 -23.95 -10.75
CA VAL A 76 -23.53 -25.12 -11.36
C VAL A 76 -24.24 -24.72 -12.66
N GLN A 77 -24.86 -23.55 -12.73
CA GLN A 77 -25.52 -23.05 -13.96
C GLN A 77 -24.56 -22.79 -15.13
N ARG A 78 -23.26 -22.60 -14.89
CA ARG A 78 -22.27 -22.32 -15.96
C ARG A 78 -21.55 -23.56 -16.49
N GLY A 79 -21.93 -24.76 -16.05
CA GLY A 79 -21.31 -26.00 -16.53
C GLY A 79 -19.85 -26.16 -16.15
N LEU A 80 -19.37 -25.36 -15.18
CA LEU A 80 -18.09 -25.61 -14.51
C LEU A 80 -18.27 -26.89 -13.68
N PRO A 81 -17.34 -27.87 -13.80
CA PRO A 81 -17.47 -29.14 -13.10
C PRO A 81 -17.56 -28.86 -11.61
N SER A 82 -18.69 -29.22 -10.96
CA SER A 82 -19.02 -28.98 -9.54
C SER A 82 -17.76 -28.79 -8.70
N GLU A 83 -17.30 -27.55 -8.58
CA GLU A 83 -15.91 -27.30 -8.25
C GLU A 83 -15.68 -27.72 -6.81
N ARG A 84 -14.62 -28.49 -6.57
CA ARG A 84 -14.25 -28.93 -5.23
C ARG A 84 -14.00 -27.67 -4.40
N PRO A 85 -14.90 -27.27 -3.47
CA PRO A 85 -14.62 -26.17 -2.56
C PRO A 85 -13.33 -26.45 -1.77
N ASP A 86 -12.94 -27.72 -1.79
CA ASP A 86 -11.72 -28.24 -1.25
C ASP A 86 -10.45 -27.57 -1.76
N ILE A 87 -10.38 -27.34 -3.07
CA ILE A 87 -9.20 -26.77 -3.73
C ILE A 87 -9.14 -25.26 -3.49
N LEU A 88 -10.29 -24.58 -3.52
CA LEU A 88 -10.35 -23.13 -3.32
C LEU A 88 -9.88 -22.74 -1.92
N GLY A 89 -10.34 -23.45 -0.88
CA GLY A 89 -9.87 -23.25 0.49
C GLY A 89 -8.35 -23.40 0.59
N LEU A 90 -7.82 -24.50 0.06
CA LEU A 90 -6.37 -24.77 0.03
C LEU A 90 -5.58 -23.63 -0.65
N CYS A 91 -6.00 -23.21 -1.85
CA CYS A 91 -5.33 -22.13 -2.59
C CYS A 91 -5.32 -20.82 -1.80
N THR A 92 -6.43 -20.47 -1.15
CA THR A 92 -6.49 -19.23 -0.37
C THR A 92 -5.63 -19.27 0.88
N TRP A 93 -5.58 -20.39 1.61
CA TRP A 93 -4.69 -20.56 2.75
C TRP A 93 -3.21 -20.57 2.34
N PHE A 94 -2.89 -21.16 1.19
CA PHE A 94 -1.54 -21.09 0.62
C PHE A 94 -1.12 -19.64 0.37
N VAL A 95 -1.98 -18.84 -0.28
CA VAL A 95 -1.72 -17.40 -0.53
C VAL A 95 -1.46 -16.67 0.79
N VAL A 96 -2.32 -16.87 1.79
CA VAL A 96 -2.17 -16.25 3.12
C VAL A 96 -0.82 -16.56 3.74
N LEU A 97 -0.43 -17.84 3.79
CA LEU A 97 0.81 -18.27 4.42
C LEU A 97 2.05 -17.84 3.61
N TYR A 98 1.98 -17.91 2.28
CA TYR A 98 3.11 -17.60 1.41
C TYR A 98 3.46 -16.11 1.41
N PHE A 99 2.44 -15.24 1.30
CA PHE A 99 2.66 -13.80 1.30
C PHE A 99 2.84 -13.21 2.71
N GLY A 100 2.09 -13.74 3.69
CA GLY A 100 2.05 -13.24 5.05
C GLY A 100 1.40 -11.86 5.17
N PHE A 101 1.43 -11.30 6.38
CA PHE A 101 0.86 -9.99 6.72
C PHE A 101 1.93 -8.98 7.15
N SER A 102 3.11 -9.05 6.52
CA SER A 102 4.24 -8.17 6.82
C SER A 102 4.50 -7.20 5.66
N ASP A 103 4.55 -5.92 6.00
CA ASP A 103 4.89 -4.83 5.07
C ASP A 103 6.34 -4.90 4.59
N LYS A 104 7.21 -5.61 5.31
CA LYS A 104 8.66 -5.59 5.06
C LYS A 104 9.18 -6.85 4.38
N ILE A 105 8.60 -8.00 4.68
CA ILE A 105 9.18 -9.30 4.33
C ILE A 105 8.09 -10.21 3.79
N ARG A 106 8.31 -10.80 2.60
CA ARG A 106 7.50 -11.92 2.12
C ARG A 106 7.95 -13.19 2.82
N LEU A 107 7.04 -13.90 3.50
CA LEU A 107 7.38 -15.14 4.21
C LEU A 107 7.99 -16.17 3.26
N GLY A 108 7.43 -16.33 2.05
CA GLY A 108 8.00 -17.20 1.01
C GLY A 108 9.45 -16.86 0.63
N THR A 109 9.75 -15.57 0.44
CA THR A 109 11.10 -15.11 0.09
C THR A 109 12.08 -15.27 1.26
N ALA A 110 11.62 -15.00 2.49
CA ALA A 110 12.43 -15.18 3.68
C ALA A 110 12.79 -16.65 3.89
N LEU A 111 11.82 -17.55 3.74
CA LEU A 111 12.05 -18.98 3.85
C LEU A 111 13.02 -19.46 2.75
N ARG A 112 12.86 -18.98 1.51
CA ARG A 112 13.80 -19.28 0.43
C ARG A 112 15.23 -18.85 0.78
N LYS A 113 15.43 -17.62 1.28
CA LYS A 113 16.75 -17.10 1.69
C LYS A 113 17.33 -17.96 2.82
N MET A 114 16.55 -18.25 3.85
CA MET A 114 16.95 -19.10 4.97
C MET A 114 17.33 -20.53 4.54
N MET A 115 16.56 -21.13 3.61
CA MET A 115 16.88 -22.45 3.07
C MET A 115 18.17 -22.44 2.26
N ALA A 116 18.40 -21.42 1.43
CA ALA A 116 19.63 -21.28 0.67
C ALA A 116 20.84 -21.13 1.60
N GLU A 117 20.76 -20.23 2.58
CA GLU A 117 21.81 -20.02 3.60
C GLU A 117 22.10 -21.31 4.39
N SER A 118 21.06 -22.07 4.78
CA SER A 118 21.24 -23.33 5.49
C SER A 118 21.90 -24.41 4.62
N LEU A 119 21.63 -24.45 3.32
CA LEU A 119 22.25 -25.40 2.39
C LEU A 119 23.70 -25.03 2.08
N GLU A 120 23.99 -23.73 1.94
CA GLU A 120 25.36 -23.23 1.83
C GLU A 120 26.19 -23.57 3.07
N GLN A 121 25.63 -23.42 4.28
CA GLN A 121 26.28 -23.86 5.52
C GLN A 121 26.53 -25.37 5.57
N ALA A 122 25.71 -26.17 4.87
CA ALA A 122 25.91 -27.60 4.70
C ALA A 122 26.91 -27.94 3.57
N ASN A 123 27.65 -26.96 3.07
CA ASN A 123 28.68 -27.10 2.03
C ASN A 123 28.12 -27.49 0.65
N VAL A 124 26.84 -27.21 0.38
CA VAL A 124 26.26 -27.26 -0.96
C VAL A 124 26.67 -26.01 -1.71
N GLY A 125 27.17 -26.15 -2.95
CA GLY A 125 27.56 -24.99 -3.76
C GLY A 125 26.41 -23.99 -3.92
N LYS A 126 26.73 -22.69 -3.85
CA LYS A 126 25.75 -21.58 -3.84
C LYS A 126 24.66 -21.71 -4.91
N ASP A 127 25.04 -21.93 -6.16
CA ASP A 127 24.08 -22.04 -7.27
C ASP A 127 23.12 -23.23 -7.09
N VAL A 128 23.61 -24.33 -6.54
CA VAL A 128 22.81 -25.54 -6.25
C VAL A 128 21.89 -25.31 -5.05
N ALA A 129 22.40 -24.65 -4.00
CA ALA A 129 21.62 -24.27 -2.83
C ALA A 129 20.46 -23.34 -3.19
N GLU A 130 20.71 -22.33 -4.03
CA GLU A 130 19.67 -21.43 -4.55
C GLU A 130 18.64 -22.17 -5.41
N GLY A 131 19.08 -23.11 -6.26
CA GLY A 131 18.20 -23.96 -7.06
C GLY A 131 17.27 -24.82 -6.20
N ILE A 132 17.81 -25.51 -5.19
CA ILE A 132 17.04 -26.34 -4.26
C ILE A 132 16.08 -25.46 -3.43
N ALA A 133 16.56 -24.36 -2.86
CA ALA A 133 15.71 -23.46 -2.10
C ALA A 133 14.55 -22.92 -2.95
N THR A 134 14.82 -22.54 -4.20
CA THR A 134 13.79 -22.07 -5.12
C THR A 134 12.77 -23.17 -5.44
N ALA A 135 13.20 -24.41 -5.66
CA ALA A 135 12.29 -25.52 -5.93
C ALA A 135 11.43 -25.91 -4.72
N PHE A 136 11.99 -25.89 -3.51
CA PHE A 136 11.36 -26.47 -2.33
C PHE A 136 10.72 -25.49 -1.35
N HIS A 137 10.99 -24.18 -1.44
CA HIS A 137 10.47 -23.20 -0.47
C HIS A 137 8.93 -23.13 -0.42
N THR A 138 8.21 -23.57 -1.45
CA THR A 138 6.74 -23.57 -1.47
C THR A 138 6.12 -24.71 -0.67
N PHE A 139 6.84 -25.83 -0.47
CA PHE A 139 6.27 -27.02 0.17
C PHE A 139 5.75 -26.78 1.59
N PRO A 140 6.49 -26.10 2.50
CA PRO A 140 6.00 -25.86 3.85
C PRO A 140 4.69 -25.08 3.87
N PHE A 141 4.48 -24.18 2.92
CA PHE A 141 3.23 -23.41 2.78
C PHE A 141 2.08 -24.27 2.25
N ILE A 142 2.34 -25.22 1.34
CA ILE A 142 1.33 -26.18 0.87
C ILE A 142 0.89 -27.08 2.03
N PHE A 143 1.84 -27.64 2.79
CA PHE A 143 1.52 -28.47 3.96
C PHE A 143 0.80 -27.68 5.06
N GLY A 144 1.25 -26.45 5.33
CA GLY A 144 0.56 -25.56 6.27
C GLY A 144 -0.86 -25.24 5.82
N ALA A 145 -1.07 -24.98 4.53
CA ALA A 145 -2.39 -24.70 3.99
C ALA A 145 -3.33 -25.91 4.07
N LEU A 146 -2.83 -27.11 3.74
CA LEU A 146 -3.56 -28.37 3.92
C LEU A 146 -3.96 -28.61 5.37
N PHE A 147 -3.02 -28.35 6.30
CA PHE A 147 -3.26 -28.53 7.73
C PHE A 147 -4.32 -27.56 8.26
N ILE A 148 -4.18 -26.26 7.98
CA ILE A 148 -5.14 -25.24 8.41
C ILE A 148 -6.53 -25.53 7.83
N ASP A 149 -6.59 -25.83 6.53
CA ASP A 149 -7.85 -26.13 5.86
C ASP A 149 -8.52 -27.37 6.46
N SER A 150 -7.78 -28.46 6.68
CA SER A 150 -8.30 -29.69 7.32
C SER A 150 -8.85 -29.42 8.73
N VAL A 151 -8.10 -28.70 9.57
CA VAL A 151 -8.51 -28.37 10.94
C VAL A 151 -9.76 -27.49 10.95
N LEU A 152 -9.80 -26.43 10.13
CA LEU A 152 -10.93 -25.51 10.10
C LEU A 152 -12.19 -26.15 9.52
N ARG A 153 -12.05 -27.05 8.53
CA ARG A 153 -13.19 -27.81 8.02
C ARG A 153 -13.74 -28.79 9.03
N GLY A 154 -12.86 -29.51 9.73
CA GLY A 154 -13.26 -30.45 10.77
C GLY A 154 -13.93 -29.79 11.97
N GLY A 155 -13.48 -28.58 12.34
CA GLY A 155 -13.99 -27.86 13.50
C GLY A 155 -15.17 -26.92 13.23
N LEU A 156 -15.06 -26.07 12.20
CA LEU A 156 -15.98 -24.94 11.93
C LEU A 156 -16.80 -25.12 10.65
N GLY A 157 -16.52 -26.17 9.88
CA GLY A 157 -17.22 -26.51 8.66
C GLY A 157 -16.60 -25.90 7.39
N PRO A 158 -16.96 -26.43 6.21
CA PRO A 158 -16.35 -26.07 4.93
C PRO A 158 -16.60 -24.62 4.51
N GLY A 159 -17.79 -24.08 4.80
CA GLY A 159 -18.12 -22.70 4.47
C GLY A 159 -17.27 -21.68 5.23
N PHE A 160 -16.97 -21.96 6.51
CA PHE A 160 -16.12 -21.10 7.32
C PHE A 160 -14.66 -21.14 6.84
N ALA A 161 -14.12 -22.34 6.60
CA ALA A 161 -12.76 -22.51 6.10
C ALA A 161 -12.53 -21.76 4.76
N ALA A 162 -13.48 -21.88 3.83
CA ALA A 162 -13.41 -21.19 2.53
C ALA A 162 -13.55 -19.67 2.66
N SER A 163 -14.55 -19.18 3.40
CA SER A 163 -14.77 -17.74 3.56
C SER A 163 -13.66 -17.04 4.35
N GLY A 164 -13.11 -17.70 5.38
CA GLY A 164 -11.95 -17.22 6.13
C GLY A 164 -10.69 -17.14 5.27
N GLY A 165 -10.41 -18.19 4.48
CA GLY A 165 -9.30 -18.20 3.54
C GLY A 165 -9.41 -17.08 2.49
N ILE A 166 -10.59 -16.89 1.89
CA ILE A 166 -10.82 -15.79 0.93
C ILE A 166 -10.59 -14.43 1.59
N SER A 167 -11.17 -14.21 2.77
CA SER A 167 -11.06 -12.92 3.46
C SER A 167 -9.61 -12.59 3.81
N LEU A 168 -8.87 -13.56 4.35
CA LEU A 168 -7.47 -13.38 4.71
C LEU A 168 -6.56 -13.27 3.48
N SER A 169 -6.87 -13.95 2.38
CA SER A 169 -6.09 -13.84 1.15
C SER A 169 -6.22 -12.46 0.51
N LEU A 170 -7.40 -11.84 0.57
CA LEU A 170 -7.59 -10.44 0.17
C LEU A 170 -6.77 -9.48 1.05
N TRP A 171 -6.73 -9.71 2.36
CA TRP A 171 -5.85 -8.93 3.25
C TRP A 171 -4.37 -9.12 2.88
N ALA A 172 -3.91 -10.35 2.68
CA ALA A 172 -2.53 -10.62 2.27
C ALA A 172 -2.17 -9.93 0.95
N MET A 173 -3.10 -9.85 -0.01
CA MET A 173 -2.92 -9.09 -1.25
C MET A 173 -2.79 -7.58 -1.02
N ILE A 174 -3.56 -6.99 -0.10
CA ILE A 174 -3.42 -5.57 0.26
C ILE A 174 -2.03 -5.28 0.83
N PHE A 175 -1.54 -6.15 1.72
CA PHE A 175 -0.18 -6.06 2.26
C PHE A 175 0.88 -6.21 1.15
N GLU A 176 0.65 -7.09 0.17
CA GLU A 176 1.54 -7.24 -0.98
C GLU A 176 1.61 -5.96 -1.83
N LEU A 177 0.47 -5.33 -2.11
CA LEU A 177 0.40 -4.07 -2.86
C LEU A 177 1.08 -2.91 -2.13
N GLY A 178 1.06 -2.92 -0.79
CA GLY A 178 1.74 -1.94 0.04
C GLY A 178 3.25 -2.16 0.16
N ARG A 179 3.77 -3.33 -0.24
CA ARG A 179 5.16 -3.69 -0.02
C ARG A 179 6.10 -2.85 -0.91
N PRO A 180 7.09 -2.16 -0.33
CA PRO A 180 8.09 -1.46 -1.13
C PRO A 180 8.88 -2.48 -1.96
N ARG A 181 9.06 -2.17 -3.25
CA ARG A 181 9.86 -2.99 -4.16
C ARG A 181 11.29 -3.12 -3.60
N GLU A 182 11.72 -4.36 -3.38
CA GLU A 182 13.14 -4.66 -3.10
C GLU A 182 13.95 -4.14 -4.30
N ARG A 183 14.85 -3.20 -4.05
CA ARG A 183 15.77 -2.68 -5.08
C ARG A 183 16.82 -3.74 -5.35
N SER A 184 17.21 -3.91 -6.62
CA SER A 184 18.31 -4.82 -6.94
C SER A 184 19.62 -4.32 -6.33
N GLU A 185 20.58 -5.23 -6.12
CA GLU A 185 21.91 -4.83 -5.63
C GLU A 185 22.59 -3.84 -6.59
N GLU A 186 22.38 -4.00 -7.90
CA GLU A 186 22.83 -3.09 -8.93
C GLU A 186 22.21 -1.68 -8.78
N GLU A 187 20.88 -1.60 -8.59
CA GLU A 187 20.19 -0.32 -8.37
C GLU A 187 20.72 0.41 -7.11
N LEU A 188 21.01 -0.36 -6.04
CA LEU A 188 21.58 0.19 -4.81
C LEU A 188 23.01 0.69 -4.99
N GLU A 189 23.82 -0.02 -5.77
CA GLU A 189 25.19 0.39 -6.07
C GLU A 189 25.22 1.61 -6.99
N GLU A 190 24.34 1.69 -7.98
CA GLU A 190 24.15 2.88 -8.81
C GLU A 190 23.72 4.11 -7.99
N GLU A 191 22.75 3.95 -7.07
CA GLU A 191 22.34 5.03 -6.17
C GLU A 191 23.49 5.46 -5.23
N ARG A 192 24.31 4.52 -4.77
CA ARG A 192 25.50 4.80 -3.96
C ARG A 192 26.54 5.61 -4.73
N GLN A 193 26.86 5.22 -5.96
CA GLN A 193 27.78 5.95 -6.83
C GLN A 193 27.26 7.35 -7.16
N ALA A 194 25.94 7.48 -7.43
CA ALA A 194 25.31 8.76 -7.66
C ALA A 194 25.36 9.66 -6.42
N PHE A 195 25.18 9.08 -5.23
CA PHE A 195 25.30 9.81 -3.98
C PHE A 195 26.74 10.27 -3.70
N GLN A 196 27.74 9.43 -3.98
CA GLN A 196 29.16 9.82 -3.85
C GLN A 196 29.51 10.99 -4.77
N ALA A 197 29.11 10.93 -6.05
CA ALA A 197 29.27 12.04 -6.99
C ALA A 197 28.55 13.32 -6.50
N PHE A 198 27.38 13.17 -5.88
CA PHE A 198 26.68 14.30 -5.27
C PHE A 198 27.43 14.89 -4.07
N CYS A 199 28.04 14.08 -3.22
CA CYS A 199 28.86 14.57 -2.11
C CYS A 199 30.07 15.37 -2.61
N GLU A 200 30.77 14.88 -3.63
CA GLU A 200 31.89 15.61 -4.25
C GLU A 200 31.45 16.95 -4.85
N PHE A 201 30.33 16.97 -5.55
CA PHE A 201 29.69 18.20 -6.03
C PHE A 201 29.38 19.15 -4.88
N ALA A 202 28.75 18.64 -3.81
CA ALA A 202 28.28 19.43 -2.70
C ALA A 202 29.42 20.11 -1.95
N GLU A 203 30.54 19.41 -1.74
CA GLU A 203 31.75 19.98 -1.12
C GLU A 203 32.35 21.13 -1.95
N LYS A 204 32.36 20.97 -3.28
CA LYS A 204 32.93 21.97 -4.20
C LYS A 204 32.00 23.17 -4.36
N SER A 205 30.71 22.95 -4.57
CA SER A 205 29.79 23.96 -5.11
C SER A 205 28.66 24.37 -4.18
N LEU A 206 28.42 23.68 -3.06
CA LEU A 206 27.42 24.08 -2.08
C LEU A 206 28.07 24.70 -0.84
N ASP A 207 27.40 25.69 -0.27
CA ASP A 207 27.71 26.25 1.04
C ASP A 207 26.50 26.04 1.98
N ARG A 208 26.76 25.74 3.25
CA ARG A 208 25.75 25.40 4.26
C ARG A 208 25.15 26.65 4.92
N ARG A 209 25.00 27.71 4.13
CA ARG A 209 24.52 29.03 4.53
C ARG A 209 23.64 29.60 3.43
N GLY A 210 22.75 30.53 3.78
CA GLY A 210 21.92 31.23 2.80
C GLY A 210 20.67 30.45 2.37
N ARG A 211 20.21 30.70 1.15
CA ARG A 211 18.99 30.12 0.60
C ARG A 211 19.13 29.90 -0.90
N CYS A 212 18.90 28.67 -1.36
CA CYS A 212 18.85 28.31 -2.78
C CYS A 212 17.56 27.58 -3.13
N HIS A 213 17.18 27.66 -4.40
CA HIS A 213 16.09 26.85 -4.92
C HIS A 213 16.59 25.46 -5.30
N TYR A 214 15.75 24.42 -5.13
CA TYR A 214 16.11 23.06 -5.53
C TYR A 214 16.56 22.96 -7.00
N VAL A 215 15.93 23.74 -7.89
CA VAL A 215 16.26 23.74 -9.32
C VAL A 215 17.68 24.23 -9.58
N GLU A 216 18.18 25.19 -8.79
CA GLU A 216 19.56 25.68 -8.92
C GLU A 216 20.56 24.56 -8.60
N VAL A 217 20.36 23.87 -7.47
CA VAL A 217 21.18 22.71 -7.07
C VAL A 217 21.13 21.61 -8.13
N ALA A 218 19.94 21.30 -8.64
CA ALA A 218 19.76 20.28 -9.68
C ALA A 218 20.44 20.65 -11.00
N THR A 219 20.35 21.92 -11.40
CA THR A 219 20.96 22.43 -12.65
C THR A 219 22.47 22.38 -12.56
N GLU A 220 23.03 22.84 -11.44
CA GLU A 220 24.47 22.86 -11.20
C GLU A 220 25.07 21.46 -11.09
N PHE A 221 24.39 20.56 -10.39
CA PHE A 221 24.82 19.15 -10.29
C PHE A 221 24.84 18.48 -11.67
N ARG A 222 23.75 18.64 -12.45
CA ARG A 222 23.63 18.06 -13.79
C ARG A 222 24.59 18.68 -14.80
N ARG A 223 25.03 19.92 -14.57
CA ARG A 223 26.06 20.59 -15.37
C ARG A 223 27.44 19.98 -15.13
N GLN A 224 27.81 19.72 -13.87
CA GLN A 224 29.11 19.17 -13.51
C GLN A 224 29.23 17.67 -13.76
N TYR A 225 28.13 16.93 -13.66
CA TYR A 225 28.09 15.49 -13.87
C TYR A 225 27.13 15.12 -15.01
N PRO A 226 27.58 15.19 -16.29
CA PRO A 226 26.74 14.95 -17.47
C PRO A 226 26.06 13.58 -17.49
N LYS A 227 26.65 12.56 -16.82
CA LYS A 227 26.05 11.23 -16.65
C LYS A 227 24.65 11.28 -16.05
N TYR A 228 24.38 12.24 -15.16
CA TYR A 228 23.10 12.38 -14.45
C TYR A 228 22.21 13.49 -15.03
N ARG A 229 22.51 13.97 -16.25
CA ARG A 229 21.77 15.05 -16.92
C ARG A 229 20.33 14.65 -17.24
N ASP A 230 20.10 13.39 -17.59
CA ASP A 230 18.76 12.86 -17.86
C ASP A 230 17.99 12.62 -16.54
N PRO A 231 16.81 13.26 -16.35
CA PRO A 231 15.94 13.00 -15.19
C PRO A 231 15.50 11.54 -15.03
N ARG A 232 15.57 10.74 -16.10
CA ARG A 232 15.26 9.30 -16.05
C ARG A 232 16.34 8.49 -15.34
N VAL A 233 17.60 8.92 -15.42
CA VAL A 233 18.74 8.28 -14.75
C VAL A 233 18.76 8.65 -13.28
N LEU A 234 18.59 9.95 -12.97
CA LEU A 234 18.51 10.42 -11.58
C LEU A 234 17.26 11.28 -11.38
N ASN A 235 16.26 10.66 -10.76
CA ASN A 235 15.00 11.30 -10.42
C ASN A 235 15.22 12.43 -9.40
N ASP A 236 14.51 13.53 -9.59
CA ASP A 236 14.49 14.68 -8.69
C ASP A 236 14.20 14.34 -7.23
N GLN A 237 13.39 13.30 -6.98
CA GLN A 237 13.11 12.84 -5.61
C GLN A 237 14.35 12.22 -4.94
N VAL A 238 15.17 11.52 -5.71
CA VAL A 238 16.44 10.96 -5.22
C VAL A 238 17.42 12.08 -4.92
N LEU A 239 17.53 13.07 -5.80
CA LEU A 239 18.39 14.23 -5.56
C LEU A 239 17.98 15.03 -4.31
N LYS A 240 16.67 15.18 -4.06
CA LYS A 240 16.16 15.78 -2.81
C LYS A 240 16.56 14.96 -1.58
N ARG A 241 16.52 13.63 -1.67
CA ARG A 241 17.00 12.74 -0.61
C ARG A 241 18.50 12.89 -0.38
N PHE A 242 19.29 13.05 -1.44
CA PHE A 242 20.74 13.29 -1.34
C PHE A 242 21.09 14.60 -0.65
N VAL A 243 20.36 15.69 -0.96
CA VAL A 243 20.52 16.97 -0.25
C VAL A 243 20.19 16.78 1.24
N ALA A 244 19.10 16.09 1.56
CA ALA A 244 18.68 15.86 2.94
C ALA A 244 19.66 14.97 3.73
N SER A 245 20.31 14.00 3.09
CA SER A 245 21.32 13.16 3.74
C SER A 245 22.65 13.89 3.91
N TRP A 246 23.08 14.71 2.95
CA TRP A 246 24.33 15.48 3.04
C TRP A 246 24.25 16.69 3.98
N ALA A 247 23.13 17.42 3.97
CA ALA A 247 22.88 18.58 4.82
C ALA A 247 21.56 18.44 5.60
N PRO A 248 21.56 17.70 6.74
CA PRO A 248 20.35 17.49 7.53
C PRO A 248 19.79 18.78 8.16
N ALA A 249 20.62 19.82 8.30
CA ALA A 249 20.18 21.15 8.75
C ALA A 249 19.35 21.88 7.68
N ALA A 250 19.53 21.55 6.40
CA ALA A 250 18.88 22.25 5.31
C ALA A 250 17.39 21.86 5.21
N ARG A 251 16.50 22.72 5.71
CA ARG A 251 15.06 22.48 5.67
C ARG A 251 14.44 22.99 4.38
N ARG A 252 13.74 22.11 3.66
CA ARG A 252 12.97 22.47 2.46
C ARG A 252 11.65 23.15 2.84
N THR A 253 11.37 24.27 2.18
CA THR A 253 10.09 25.00 2.29
C THR A 253 9.06 24.44 1.31
N LYS A 254 7.77 24.72 1.54
CA LYS A 254 6.69 24.36 0.60
C LYS A 254 6.90 24.94 -0.81
N ALA A 255 7.54 26.10 -0.89
CA ALA A 255 7.88 26.77 -2.14
C ALA A 255 9.11 26.17 -2.87
N GLY A 256 9.75 25.12 -2.34
CA GLY A 256 10.86 24.44 -3.01
C GLY A 256 12.27 24.97 -2.70
N TYR A 257 12.39 26.00 -1.85
CA TYR A 257 13.68 26.52 -1.39
C TYR A 257 14.23 25.74 -0.21
N TYR A 258 15.55 25.58 -0.14
CA TYR A 258 16.28 25.12 1.03
C TYR A 258 16.74 26.30 1.87
N LYS A 259 16.50 26.24 3.18
CA LYS A 259 17.15 27.13 4.16
C LYS A 259 18.53 26.58 4.51
N ASP A 260 19.46 27.47 4.85
CA ASP A 260 20.83 27.12 5.26
C ASP A 260 21.61 26.33 4.20
N LEU A 261 21.29 26.63 2.93
CA LEU A 261 21.95 26.05 1.78
C LEU A 261 21.98 27.09 0.67
N SER A 262 23.15 27.31 0.09
CA SER A 262 23.32 28.13 -1.11
C SER A 262 24.31 27.48 -2.07
N VAL A 263 24.22 27.86 -3.34
CA VAL A 263 25.21 27.51 -4.36
C VAL A 263 26.30 28.57 -4.33
N LYS A 264 27.58 28.18 -4.28
CA LYS A 264 28.71 29.11 -4.29
C LYS A 264 28.69 29.92 -5.59
N THR A 265 28.71 31.24 -5.46
CA THR A 265 28.55 32.19 -6.58
C THR A 265 29.64 32.05 -7.66
N ASP A 266 30.82 31.52 -7.31
CA ASP A 266 31.88 31.28 -8.30
C ASP A 266 31.49 30.23 -9.35
N SER A 267 30.62 29.25 -9.01
CA SER A 267 30.13 28.31 -10.01
C SER A 267 29.18 28.96 -11.03
N ILE A 268 28.51 30.04 -10.63
CA ILE A 268 27.53 30.77 -11.45
C ILE A 268 28.23 31.74 -12.41
N ARG A 269 29.45 32.21 -12.10
CA ARG A 269 30.18 33.17 -12.96
C ARG A 269 30.75 32.55 -14.24
N ASP A 270 30.97 31.25 -14.28
CA ASP A 270 31.34 30.53 -15.52
C ASP A 270 30.19 30.41 -16.53
N VAL A 271 29.05 31.06 -16.28
CA VAL A 271 27.82 30.97 -17.09
C VAL A 271 27.62 32.21 -17.98
N PHE A 272 28.39 33.29 -17.78
CA PHE A 272 28.24 34.53 -18.54
C PHE A 272 29.57 35.02 -19.12
#